data_AF-T1ARY5-F1
#
_entry.id   AF-T1ARY5-F1
#
_cell.length_a   1.000
_cell.length_b   1.000
_cell.length_c   1.000
_cell.angle_alpha   90.00
_cell.angle_beta   90.00
_cell.angle_gamma   90.00
#
_symmetry.space_group_name_H-M   'P 1'
#
loop_
_entity.id
_entity.type
_entity.pdbx_description
1 polymer ?
#
loop_
_entity_poly.entity_id
_entity_poly.type
_entity_poly.pdbx_seq_one_letter_code
_entity_poly.pdbx_strand_id
1 'polypeptide(L)'
;MAHLDRDSSNSSRDNLVYLCLDHHDQYDSRTSQAKGLNIDEVKQYRSQLQRYVAKALPPSDAEIAGALLASLDRPAFRTPFKQESSLPRFRMAIAETIAAINGGKSPGEASLLSKSDVHDRAIRLALDTILEKLVALRSSFDDLQRNGEIKPCGCQDPDCPVFMLSDSAVREMDRRRSALLAAAQAISSAVPGHFYNLD
;
A
#
# COMPACT_ATOMS: atom_id res chain seq x y z
N MET A 1 6.12 -36.25 -4.11
CA MET A 1 5.17 -35.30 -4.74
C MET A 1 4.19 -36.15 -5.52
N ALA A 2 2.90 -35.91 -5.34
CA ALA A 2 1.85 -36.63 -6.04
C ALA A 2 1.38 -35.86 -7.27
N HIS A 3 0.99 -36.60 -8.32
CA HIS A 3 0.33 -36.08 -9.52
C HIS A 3 -1.17 -36.28 -9.33
N LEU A 4 -1.97 -35.21 -9.41
CA LEU A 4 -3.40 -35.27 -9.10
C LEU A 4 -4.17 -36.14 -10.10
N ASP A 5 -3.79 -36.12 -11.36
CA ASP A 5 -4.34 -37.00 -12.39
C ASP A 5 -3.75 -38.43 -12.37
N ARG A 6 -2.77 -38.69 -11.50
CA ARG A 6 -1.98 -39.92 -11.42
C ARG A 6 -1.17 -40.22 -12.69
N ASP A 7 -0.92 -39.21 -13.51
CA ASP A 7 -0.03 -39.28 -14.68
C ASP A 7 1.30 -38.58 -14.36
N SER A 8 2.36 -39.37 -14.21
CA SER A 8 3.69 -38.86 -13.90
C SER A 8 4.34 -38.07 -15.04
N SER A 9 3.78 -38.13 -16.26
CA SER A 9 4.23 -37.32 -17.39
C SER A 9 3.67 -35.89 -17.36
N ASN A 10 2.60 -35.63 -16.59
CA ASN A 10 2.00 -34.30 -16.47
C ASN A 10 2.62 -33.48 -15.33
N SER A 11 3.77 -32.86 -15.60
CA SER A 11 4.48 -32.00 -14.64
C SER A 11 3.92 -30.57 -14.53
N SER A 12 2.66 -30.32 -14.93
CA SER A 12 2.02 -29.02 -14.75
C SER A 12 1.98 -28.65 -13.26
N ARG A 13 2.31 -27.41 -12.94
CA ARG A 13 2.34 -26.90 -11.56
C ARG A 13 1.02 -27.14 -10.82
N ASP A 14 -0.11 -27.02 -11.51
CA ASP A 14 -1.42 -27.23 -10.90
C ASP A 14 -1.75 -28.70 -10.64
N ASN A 15 -1.10 -29.61 -11.36
CA ASN A 15 -1.21 -31.06 -11.22
C ASN A 15 -0.31 -31.62 -10.11
N LEU A 16 0.71 -30.87 -9.70
CA LEU A 16 1.64 -31.31 -8.64
C LEU A 16 1.13 -30.87 -7.26
N VAL A 17 1.20 -31.79 -6.30
CA VAL A 17 0.92 -31.51 -4.90
C VAL A 17 1.93 -32.21 -3.99
N TYR A 18 2.32 -31.51 -2.92
CA TYR A 18 3.04 -32.12 -1.82
C TYR A 18 2.03 -32.68 -0.81
N LEU A 19 2.15 -33.97 -0.53
CA LEU A 19 1.42 -34.67 0.53
C LEU A 19 2.47 -35.30 1.45
N CYS A 20 2.21 -35.33 2.76
CA CYS A 20 3.01 -36.17 3.66
C CYS A 20 2.81 -37.64 3.29
N LEU A 21 3.73 -38.50 3.72
CA LEU A 21 3.73 -39.92 3.36
C LEU A 21 2.36 -40.58 3.60
N ASP A 22 1.77 -40.38 4.77
CA ASP A 22 0.47 -40.97 5.11
C ASP A 22 -0.67 -40.52 4.16
N HIS A 23 -0.73 -39.23 3.81
CA HIS A 23 -1.75 -38.72 2.91
C HIS A 23 -1.45 -39.02 1.44
N HIS A 24 -0.18 -39.20 1.08
CA HIS A 24 0.23 -39.66 -0.23
C HIS A 24 -0.26 -41.10 -0.47
N ASP A 25 -0.07 -41.96 0.53
CA ASP A 25 -0.54 -43.35 0.48
C ASP A 25 -2.06 -43.42 0.44
N GLN A 26 -2.76 -42.63 1.26
CA GLN A 26 -4.23 -42.54 1.21
C GLN A 26 -4.75 -42.09 -0.16
N TYR A 27 -4.08 -41.12 -0.78
CA TYR A 27 -4.46 -40.57 -2.08
C TYR A 27 -4.23 -41.57 -3.23
N ASP A 28 -3.12 -42.31 -3.21
CA ASP A 28 -2.79 -43.29 -4.25
C ASP A 28 -3.58 -44.60 -4.07
N SER A 29 -3.97 -44.92 -2.82
CA SER A 29 -4.71 -46.14 -2.51
C SER A 29 -6.10 -46.20 -3.16
N ARG A 30 -6.48 -47.40 -3.59
CA ARG A 30 -7.85 -47.77 -4.00
C ARG A 30 -8.40 -48.79 -3.01
N THR A 31 -8.44 -48.47 -1.71
CA THR A 31 -9.01 -49.43 -0.75
C THR A 31 -10.53 -49.43 -0.86
N SER A 32 -11.14 -50.61 -0.91
CA SER A 32 -12.60 -50.79 -1.05
C SER A 32 -13.39 -50.51 0.24
N GLN A 33 -12.70 -50.10 1.32
CA GLN A 33 -13.25 -50.01 2.67
C GLN A 33 -13.24 -48.58 3.24
N ALA A 34 -12.38 -47.70 2.72
CA ALA A 34 -12.30 -46.30 3.15
C ALA A 34 -12.46 -45.37 1.93
N LYS A 35 -13.16 -44.24 2.14
CA LYS A 35 -13.30 -43.21 1.12
C LYS A 35 -11.95 -42.48 1.00
N GLY A 36 -11.16 -42.86 -0.01
CA GLY A 36 -9.90 -42.17 -0.32
C GLY A 36 -10.12 -40.72 -0.71
N LEU A 37 -9.07 -39.90 -0.60
CA LEU A 37 -9.09 -38.50 -1.00
C LEU A 37 -9.25 -38.38 -2.52
N ASN A 38 -10.21 -37.58 -2.97
CA ASN A 38 -10.36 -37.25 -4.40
C ASN A 38 -9.61 -35.95 -4.77
N ILE A 39 -9.47 -35.69 -6.08
CA ILE A 39 -8.75 -34.51 -6.61
C ILE A 39 -9.32 -33.20 -6.06
N ASP A 40 -10.65 -33.07 -5.95
CA ASP A 40 -11.30 -31.85 -5.50
C ASP A 40 -11.06 -31.60 -4.01
N GLU A 41 -11.11 -32.66 -3.19
CA GLU A 41 -10.76 -32.62 -1.76
C GLU A 41 -9.30 -32.19 -1.59
N VAL A 42 -8.36 -32.79 -2.33
CA VAL A 42 -6.95 -32.41 -2.27
C VAL A 42 -6.73 -30.95 -2.71
N LYS A 43 -7.40 -30.50 -3.78
CA LYS A 43 -7.34 -29.08 -4.20
C LYS A 43 -7.92 -28.16 -3.12
N GLN A 44 -9.03 -28.54 -2.50
CA GLN A 44 -9.66 -27.76 -1.43
C GLN A 44 -8.72 -27.66 -0.21
N TYR A 45 -8.10 -28.75 0.22
CA TYR A 45 -7.14 -28.74 1.32
C TYR A 45 -5.87 -27.97 0.98
N ARG A 46 -5.35 -28.07 -0.24
CA ARG A 46 -4.23 -27.25 -0.73
C ARG A 46 -4.55 -25.76 -0.60
N SER A 47 -5.73 -25.34 -1.05
CA SER A 47 -6.19 -23.93 -0.94
C SER A 47 -6.39 -23.50 0.52
N GLN A 48 -6.81 -24.39 1.41
CA GLN A 48 -6.89 -24.11 2.85
C GLN A 48 -5.50 -23.93 3.47
N LEU A 49 -4.57 -24.83 3.17
CA LEU A 49 -3.19 -24.75 3.65
C LEU A 49 -2.49 -23.49 3.16
N GLN A 50 -2.64 -23.15 1.87
CA GLN A 50 -2.10 -21.92 1.30
C GLN A 50 -2.62 -20.68 2.03
N ARG A 51 -3.93 -20.62 2.34
CA ARG A 51 -4.51 -19.52 3.14
C ARG A 51 -3.98 -19.48 4.56
N TYR A 52 -3.77 -20.64 5.20
CA TYR A 52 -3.23 -20.71 6.56
C TYR A 52 -1.77 -20.25 6.60
N VAL A 53 -0.93 -20.77 5.70
CA VAL A 53 0.48 -20.40 5.58
C VAL A 53 0.62 -18.91 5.24
N ALA A 54 -0.18 -18.37 4.32
CA ALA A 54 -0.17 -16.95 4.00
C ALA A 54 -0.49 -16.04 5.22
N LYS A 55 -1.29 -16.52 6.18
CA LYS A 55 -1.55 -15.80 7.44
C LYS A 55 -0.42 -15.93 8.47
N ALA A 56 0.37 -16.98 8.38
CA ALA A 56 1.43 -17.30 9.34
C ALA A 56 2.81 -16.81 8.91
N LEU A 57 3.02 -16.59 7.60
CA LEU A 57 4.26 -16.02 7.08
C LEU A 57 4.32 -14.52 7.40
N PRO A 58 5.52 -13.98 7.71
CA PRO A 58 5.70 -12.55 7.77
C PRO A 58 5.38 -11.91 6.41
N PRO A 59 4.85 -10.68 6.39
CA PRO A 59 4.54 -9.99 5.14
C PRO A 59 5.82 -9.82 4.32
N SER A 60 5.70 -9.95 3.00
CA SER A 60 6.76 -9.60 2.07
C SER A 60 7.05 -8.10 2.11
N ASP A 61 8.24 -7.71 1.67
CA ASP A 61 8.63 -6.29 1.60
C ASP A 61 7.68 -5.45 0.73
N ALA A 62 7.07 -6.05 -0.30
CA ALA A 62 6.06 -5.40 -1.13
C ALA A 62 4.75 -5.16 -0.36
N GLU A 63 4.32 -6.11 0.47
CA GLU A 63 3.14 -5.96 1.34
C GLU A 63 3.40 -4.92 2.44
N ILE A 64 4.59 -4.93 3.03
CA ILE A 64 5.02 -3.90 4.00
C ILE A 64 4.98 -2.51 3.35
N ALA A 65 5.62 -2.36 2.18
CA ALA A 65 5.61 -1.08 1.46
C ALA A 65 4.19 -0.64 1.09
N GLY A 66 3.34 -1.57 0.63
CA GLY A 66 1.93 -1.29 0.37
C GLY A 66 1.19 -0.77 1.60
N ALA A 67 1.39 -1.38 2.77
CA ALA A 67 0.80 -0.95 4.03
C ALA A 67 1.28 0.45 4.46
N LEU A 68 2.59 0.74 4.33
CA LEU A 68 3.14 2.06 4.64
C LEU A 68 2.55 3.17 3.72
N LEU A 69 2.42 2.85 2.43
CA LEU A 69 1.91 3.78 1.43
C LEU A 69 0.40 3.95 1.44
N ALA A 70 -0.35 3.08 2.12
CA ALA A 70 -1.79 3.24 2.31
C ALA A 70 -2.15 4.57 3.00
N SER A 71 -1.22 5.14 3.79
CA SER A 71 -1.37 6.47 4.41
C SER A 71 -1.49 7.64 3.40
N LEU A 72 -1.17 7.40 2.12
CA LEU A 72 -1.38 8.35 1.02
C LEU A 72 -2.82 8.33 0.48
N ASP A 73 -3.60 7.29 0.77
CA ASP A 73 -5.00 7.21 0.36
C ASP A 73 -5.89 8.00 1.32
N ARG A 74 -5.75 9.33 1.28
CA ARG A 74 -6.59 10.26 2.05
C ARG A 74 -6.81 11.58 1.32
N PRO A 75 -7.87 12.34 1.68
CA PRO A 75 -8.22 13.57 0.98
C PRO A 75 -7.08 14.57 0.83
N ALA A 76 -6.23 14.69 1.85
CA ALA A 76 -5.06 15.57 1.84
C ALA A 76 -4.07 15.34 0.67
N PHE A 77 -4.04 14.17 0.04
CA PHE A 77 -3.21 13.90 -1.14
C PHE A 77 -4.00 13.76 -2.44
N ARG A 78 -5.32 13.56 -2.33
CA ARG A 78 -6.18 13.19 -3.46
C ARG A 78 -7.17 14.28 -3.87
N THR A 79 -7.36 15.31 -3.06
CA THR A 79 -8.18 16.47 -3.42
C THR A 79 -7.30 17.50 -4.12
N PRO A 80 -7.66 18.00 -5.31
CA PRO A 80 -6.89 19.06 -5.97
C PRO A 80 -6.71 20.28 -5.08
N PHE A 81 -5.57 20.94 -5.16
CA PHE A 81 -5.17 21.95 -4.19
C PHE A 81 -6.15 23.14 -4.10
N LYS A 82 -6.81 23.48 -5.22
CA LYS A 82 -7.84 24.54 -5.28
C LYS A 82 -9.11 24.21 -4.49
N GLN A 83 -9.36 22.93 -4.21
CA GLN A 83 -10.52 22.44 -3.46
C GLN A 83 -10.15 22.01 -2.03
N GLU A 84 -8.91 22.21 -1.62
CA GLU A 84 -8.46 21.88 -0.27
C GLU A 84 -9.14 22.83 0.73
N SER A 85 -10.05 22.29 1.55
CA SER A 85 -10.86 23.08 2.48
C SER A 85 -10.10 23.49 3.75
N SER A 86 -8.94 22.88 4.02
CA SER A 86 -8.11 23.20 5.19
C SER A 86 -6.62 22.92 4.93
N LEU A 87 -5.86 23.95 4.57
CA LEU A 87 -4.41 23.84 4.43
C LEU A 87 -3.66 23.42 5.72
N PRO A 88 -4.12 23.79 6.93
CA PRO A 88 -3.54 23.26 8.17
C PRO A 88 -3.67 21.74 8.27
N ARG A 89 -4.82 21.17 7.89
CA ARG A 89 -5.02 19.71 7.84
C ARG A 89 -4.12 19.05 6.82
N PHE A 90 -3.95 19.66 5.65
CA PHE A 90 -3.02 19.16 4.65
C PHE A 90 -1.58 19.11 5.18
N ARG A 91 -1.09 20.19 5.80
CA ARG A 91 0.27 20.24 6.37
C ARG A 91 0.49 19.19 7.46
N MET A 92 -0.51 19.01 8.33
CA MET A 92 -0.51 17.96 9.36
C MET A 92 -0.45 16.56 8.74
N ALA A 93 -1.26 16.31 7.71
CA ALA A 93 -1.24 15.04 6.99
C ALA A 93 0.15 14.71 6.42
N ILE A 94 0.87 15.66 5.79
CA ILE A 94 2.23 15.38 5.31
C ILE A 94 3.14 14.93 6.46
N ALA A 95 3.10 15.64 7.60
CA ALA A 95 3.93 15.31 8.76
C ALA A 95 3.61 13.90 9.32
N GLU A 96 2.33 13.56 9.42
CA GLU A 96 1.87 12.24 9.86
C GLU A 96 2.31 11.13 8.91
N THR A 97 2.21 11.32 7.58
CA THR A 97 2.66 10.29 6.63
C THR A 97 4.17 10.06 6.75
N ILE A 98 4.97 11.13 6.86
CA ILE A 98 6.43 10.99 7.05
C ILE A 98 6.73 10.22 8.33
N ALA A 99 6.02 10.52 9.42
CA ALA A 99 6.19 9.84 10.71
C ALA A 99 5.75 8.36 10.64
N ALA A 100 4.66 8.07 9.95
CA ALA A 100 4.14 6.73 9.75
C ALA A 100 5.13 5.86 8.94
N ILE A 101 5.63 6.38 7.81
CA ILE A 101 6.58 5.64 6.96
C ILE A 101 7.91 5.39 7.68
N ASN A 102 8.47 6.41 8.35
CA ASN A 102 9.77 6.27 9.00
C ASN A 102 9.71 5.45 10.30
N GLY A 103 8.67 5.62 11.11
CA GLY A 103 8.67 5.13 12.49
C GLY A 103 7.47 4.27 12.88
N GLY A 104 6.59 3.92 11.93
CA GLY A 104 5.39 3.13 12.20
C GLY A 104 4.36 3.84 13.08
N LYS A 105 4.39 5.16 13.19
CA LYS A 105 3.43 5.90 14.04
C LYS A 105 2.33 6.52 13.19
N SER A 106 1.17 5.86 13.13
CA SER A 106 -0.08 6.48 12.70
C SER A 106 -0.84 7.02 13.91
N PRO A 107 -1.52 8.17 13.82
CA PRO A 107 -2.40 8.63 14.89
C PRO A 107 -3.59 7.69 15.04
N GLY A 108 -3.68 6.98 16.18
CA GLY A 108 -4.85 6.17 16.56
C GLY A 108 -4.75 4.66 16.33
N GLU A 109 -3.73 4.16 15.62
CA GLU A 109 -3.48 2.72 15.45
C GLU A 109 -1.98 2.39 15.55
N ALA A 110 -1.67 1.25 16.15
CA ALA A 110 -0.31 0.72 16.18
C ALA A 110 0.07 0.18 14.80
N SER A 111 0.67 1.01 13.95
CA SER A 111 1.41 0.49 12.80
C SER A 111 2.72 -0.12 13.31
N LEU A 112 2.78 -1.45 13.39
CA LEU A 112 3.99 -2.15 13.82
C LEU A 112 5.09 -2.13 12.75
N LEU A 113 4.77 -1.68 11.53
CA LEU A 113 5.64 -1.69 10.37
C LEU A 113 6.19 -0.29 10.07
N SER A 114 7.43 -0.26 9.63
CA SER A 114 8.21 0.91 9.30
C SER A 114 9.10 0.63 8.08
N LYS A 115 9.69 1.68 7.51
CA LYS A 115 10.68 1.53 6.44
C LYS A 115 11.85 0.60 6.80
N SER A 116 12.23 0.48 8.09
CA SER A 116 13.31 -0.43 8.48
C SER A 116 12.98 -1.91 8.34
N ASP A 117 11.68 -2.26 8.33
CA ASP A 117 11.21 -3.65 8.20
C ASP A 117 11.22 -4.16 6.75
N VAL A 118 11.35 -3.26 5.78
CA VAL A 118 11.56 -3.59 4.36
C VAL A 118 13.02 -3.97 4.18
N HIS A 119 13.37 -5.09 3.54
CA HIS A 119 14.76 -5.53 3.32
C HIS A 119 15.23 -5.38 1.88
N ASP A 120 14.32 -5.44 0.91
CA ASP A 120 14.58 -5.26 -0.50
C ASP A 120 15.14 -3.86 -0.78
N ARG A 121 16.32 -3.84 -1.41
CA ARG A 121 17.07 -2.61 -1.67
C ARG A 121 16.34 -1.69 -2.66
N ALA A 122 15.68 -2.24 -3.67
CA ALA A 122 14.96 -1.46 -4.66
C ALA A 122 13.72 -0.80 -4.02
N ILE A 123 12.98 -1.56 -3.21
CA ILE A 123 11.81 -1.04 -2.48
C ILE A 123 12.24 0.02 -1.46
N ARG A 124 13.32 -0.20 -0.71
CA ARG A 124 13.88 0.81 0.22
C ARG A 124 14.22 2.13 -0.49
N LEU A 125 14.91 2.06 -1.63
CA LEU A 125 15.29 3.25 -2.42
C LEU A 125 14.05 3.99 -2.96
N ALA A 126 13.03 3.24 -3.36
CA ALA A 126 11.78 3.82 -3.82
C ALA A 126 11.00 4.50 -2.67
N LEU A 127 10.98 3.91 -1.47
CA LEU A 127 10.43 4.54 -0.26
C LEU A 127 11.21 5.80 0.14
N ASP A 128 12.54 5.80 0.01
CA ASP A 128 13.36 7.00 0.20
C ASP A 128 12.96 8.13 -0.75
N THR A 129 12.80 7.80 -2.03
CA THR A 129 12.34 8.75 -3.05
C THR A 129 10.97 9.36 -2.70
N ILE A 130 10.07 8.56 -2.12
CA ILE A 130 8.75 9.03 -1.66
C ILE A 130 8.87 9.96 -0.46
N LEU A 131 9.71 9.62 0.53
CA LEU A 131 9.97 10.47 1.69
C LEU A 131 10.57 11.82 1.27
N GLU A 132 11.53 11.82 0.34
CA GLU A 132 12.10 13.04 -0.23
C GLU A 132 11.04 13.91 -0.90
N LYS A 133 10.13 13.31 -1.67
CA LYS A 133 9.01 14.03 -2.31
C LYS A 133 8.03 14.61 -1.28
N LEU A 134 7.73 13.90 -0.20
CA LEU A 134 6.89 14.40 0.90
C LEU A 134 7.55 15.60 1.60
N VAL A 135 8.85 15.51 1.89
CA VAL A 135 9.61 16.61 2.49
C VAL A 135 9.61 17.81 1.53
N ALA A 136 9.88 17.60 0.25
CA ALA A 136 9.88 18.66 -0.77
C ALA A 136 8.48 19.29 -0.96
N LEU A 137 7.40 18.52 -0.83
CA LEU A 137 6.03 19.02 -0.87
C LEU A 137 5.74 19.94 0.33
N ARG A 138 6.16 19.54 1.54
CA ARG A 138 6.03 20.38 2.74
C ARG A 138 6.84 21.67 2.63
N SER A 139 8.10 21.58 2.20
CA SER A 139 8.95 22.76 2.01
C SER A 139 8.37 23.72 0.98
N SER A 140 7.87 23.22 -0.15
CA SER A 140 7.22 24.05 -1.17
C SER A 140 5.98 24.78 -0.62
N PHE A 141 5.20 24.14 0.25
CA PHE A 141 4.08 24.78 0.91
C PHE A 141 4.52 25.93 1.82
N ASP A 142 5.50 25.67 2.69
CA ASP A 142 6.03 26.66 3.62
C ASP A 142 6.66 27.86 2.85
N ASP A 143 7.30 27.61 1.70
CA ASP A 143 7.88 28.65 0.83
C ASP A 143 6.81 29.54 0.19
N LEU A 144 5.75 28.93 -0.36
CA LEU A 144 4.64 29.66 -0.98
C LEU A 144 3.87 30.50 0.05
N GLN A 145 3.76 30.04 1.30
CA GLN A 145 3.22 30.84 2.39
C GLN A 145 4.11 32.04 2.71
N ARG A 146 5.42 31.82 2.86
CA ARG A 146 6.38 32.90 3.16
C ARG A 146 6.41 33.98 2.08
N ASN A 147 6.22 33.59 0.82
CA ASN A 147 6.25 34.50 -0.32
C ASN A 147 4.87 35.11 -0.64
N GLY A 148 3.82 34.80 0.14
CA GLY A 148 2.48 35.38 0.01
C GLY A 148 1.61 34.81 -1.11
N GLU A 149 2.08 33.76 -1.80
CA GLU A 149 1.33 33.03 -2.84
C GLU A 149 0.22 32.15 -2.22
N ILE A 150 0.39 31.77 -0.95
CA ILE A 150 -0.62 31.15 -0.09
C ILE A 150 -0.84 32.06 1.11
N LYS A 151 -2.06 32.61 1.26
CA LYS A 151 -2.38 33.55 2.34
C LYS A 151 -3.69 33.19 3.05
N PRO A 152 -3.83 33.47 4.35
CA PRO A 152 -5.11 33.29 5.04
C PRO A 152 -6.23 34.11 4.36
N CYS A 153 -7.47 33.67 4.56
CA CYS A 153 -8.65 34.41 4.13
C CYS A 153 -8.67 35.81 4.78
N GLY A 154 -9.11 36.82 4.01
CA GLY A 154 -9.21 38.21 4.49
C GLY A 154 -10.43 38.52 5.36
N CYS A 155 -11.14 37.51 5.85
CA CYS A 155 -12.41 37.66 6.58
C CYS A 155 -12.26 38.16 8.04
N GLN A 156 -11.01 38.39 8.50
CA GLN A 156 -10.67 38.86 9.85
C GLN A 156 -11.04 37.89 11.00
N ASP A 157 -11.54 36.71 10.68
CA ASP A 157 -11.71 35.61 11.62
C ASP A 157 -10.36 34.89 11.83
N PRO A 158 -9.78 34.92 13.06
CA PRO A 158 -8.51 34.29 13.35
C PRO A 158 -8.54 32.76 13.27
N ASP A 159 -9.73 32.14 13.34
CA ASP A 159 -9.92 30.69 13.29
C ASP A 159 -10.37 30.21 11.90
N CYS A 160 -10.39 31.09 10.89
CA CYS A 160 -10.77 30.74 9.54
C CYS A 160 -9.76 29.74 8.92
N PRO A 161 -10.19 28.50 8.57
CA PRO A 161 -9.30 27.50 7.99
C PRO A 161 -9.03 27.72 6.49
N VAL A 162 -9.65 28.74 5.90
CA VAL A 162 -9.64 29.02 4.46
C VAL A 162 -8.42 29.83 4.09
N PHE A 163 -7.79 29.45 2.99
CA PHE A 163 -6.65 30.14 2.42
C PHE A 163 -6.92 30.52 0.97
N MET A 164 -6.41 31.68 0.58
CA MET A 164 -6.38 32.17 -0.79
C MET A 164 -5.08 31.74 -1.44
N LEU A 165 -5.18 31.21 -2.66
CA LEU A 165 -4.09 30.60 -3.41
C LEU A 165 -3.96 31.29 -4.77
N SER A 166 -2.74 31.52 -5.22
CA SER A 166 -2.51 31.90 -6.62
C SER A 166 -2.57 30.69 -7.54
N ASP A 167 -2.83 30.93 -8.83
CA ASP A 167 -2.85 29.88 -9.84
C ASP A 167 -1.47 29.20 -10.01
N SER A 168 -0.38 29.94 -9.77
CA SER A 168 0.99 29.38 -9.75
C SER A 168 1.16 28.40 -8.59
N ALA A 169 0.72 28.78 -7.38
CA ALA A 169 0.78 27.92 -6.19
C ALA A 169 -0.04 26.63 -6.38
N VAL A 170 -1.27 26.73 -6.90
CA VAL A 170 -2.12 25.56 -7.17
C VAL A 170 -1.42 24.59 -8.12
N ARG A 171 -0.92 25.08 -9.27
CA ARG A 171 -0.23 24.24 -10.25
C ARG A 171 1.05 23.61 -9.70
N GLU A 172 1.83 24.35 -8.91
CA GLU A 172 3.05 23.84 -8.29
C GLU A 172 2.76 22.69 -7.32
N MET A 173 1.79 22.88 -6.43
CA MET A 173 1.44 21.92 -5.39
C MET A 173 0.81 20.65 -5.98
N ASP A 174 -0.12 20.80 -6.92
CA ASP A 174 -0.73 19.65 -7.60
C ASP A 174 0.29 18.85 -8.41
N ARG A 175 1.21 19.52 -9.13
CA ARG A 175 2.30 18.82 -9.86
C ARG A 175 3.15 17.96 -8.92
N ARG A 176 3.51 18.49 -7.75
CA ARG A 176 4.30 17.75 -6.74
C ARG A 176 3.52 16.59 -6.15
N ARG A 177 2.23 16.77 -5.85
CA ARG A 177 1.35 15.69 -5.39
C ARG A 177 1.20 14.59 -6.45
N SER A 178 0.97 14.94 -7.71
CA SER A 178 0.89 13.95 -8.80
C SER A 178 2.20 13.16 -8.95
N ALA A 179 3.35 13.83 -8.88
CA ALA A 179 4.65 13.17 -8.94
C ALA A 179 4.92 12.25 -7.74
N LEU A 180 4.41 12.59 -6.56
CA LEU A 180 4.44 11.75 -5.36
C LEU A 180 3.57 10.50 -5.54
N LEU A 181 2.31 10.66 -5.97
CA LEU A 181 1.38 9.55 -6.17
C LEU A 181 1.84 8.60 -7.26
N ALA A 182 2.37 9.12 -8.38
CA ALA A 182 2.94 8.30 -9.45
C ALA A 182 4.12 7.44 -8.97
N ALA A 183 5.00 8.01 -8.13
CA ALA A 183 6.13 7.27 -7.55
C ALA A 183 5.65 6.17 -6.58
N ALA A 184 4.61 6.45 -5.79
CA ALA A 184 4.03 5.46 -4.88
C ALA A 184 3.31 4.33 -5.63
N GLN A 185 2.59 4.65 -6.71
CA GLN A 185 1.90 3.67 -7.54
C GLN A 185 2.86 2.71 -8.26
N ALA A 186 4.08 3.17 -8.57
CA ALA A 186 5.12 2.31 -9.14
C ALA A 186 5.60 1.21 -8.17
N ILE A 187 5.40 1.39 -6.86
CA ILE A 187 5.74 0.38 -5.83
C ILE A 187 4.53 -0.50 -5.53
N SER A 188 3.34 0.09 -5.39
CA SER A 188 2.11 -0.62 -5.07
C SER A 188 0.96 -0.07 -5.88
N SER A 189 0.36 -0.91 -6.72
CA SER A 189 -0.83 -0.55 -7.51
C SER A 189 -2.07 -0.26 -6.67
N ALA A 190 -2.04 -0.62 -5.37
CA ALA A 190 -3.09 -0.27 -4.42
C ALA A 190 -3.08 1.24 -4.08
N VAL A 191 -1.96 1.93 -4.31
CA VAL A 191 -1.90 3.38 -4.14
C VAL A 191 -2.60 4.06 -5.33
N PRO A 192 -3.53 4.98 -5.09
CA PRO A 192 -4.20 5.70 -6.16
C PRO A 192 -3.25 6.58 -6.95
N GLY A 193 -3.25 6.42 -8.28
CA GLY A 193 -2.37 7.17 -9.19
C GLY A 193 -2.81 8.59 -9.53
N HIS A 194 -4.00 8.99 -9.11
CA HIS A 194 -4.63 10.25 -9.49
C HIS A 194 -5.45 10.84 -8.34
N PHE A 195 -5.74 12.14 -8.47
CA PHE A 195 -6.71 12.82 -7.63
C PHE A 195 -8.08 12.13 -7.73
N TYR A 196 -9.00 12.43 -6.81
CA TYR A 196 -10.39 11.99 -6.98
C TYR A 196 -10.89 12.41 -8.37
N ASN A 197 -11.59 11.50 -9.06
CA ASN A 197 -12.35 11.88 -10.25
C ASN A 197 -13.36 12.92 -9.80
N LEU A 198 -13.10 14.17 -10.14
CA LEU A 198 -14.07 15.24 -10.03
C LEU A 198 -14.84 15.19 -11.34
N ASP A 199 -15.80 14.28 -11.39
CA ASP A 199 -16.90 14.35 -12.36
C ASP A 199 -17.80 15.57 -12.02
#